data_AF-A0A928WFA9-F1
#
_entry.id   AF-A0A928WFA9-F1
#
_cell.length_a   1.000
_cell.length_b   1.000
_cell.length_c   1.000
_cell.angle_alpha   90.00
_cell.angle_beta   90.00
_cell.angle_gamma   90.00
#
_symmetry.space_group_name_H-M   'P 1'
#
loop_
_entity.id
_entity.type
_entity.pdbx_description
1 polymer ?
#
loop_
_entity_poly.entity_id
_entity_poly.type
_entity_poly.pdbx_seq_one_letter_code
_entity_poly.pdbx_strand_id
1 'polypeptide(L)'
;MTSETWLEDELNYFGGQNGPFCKNYMAHYRGWTILVSLDSIDKDWSSIAVNTLVYNHPQFMEAYGNDSIPATILSEWLSTKEEAYAAIKLKIEYSSEQEVQ
;
A
#
# COMPACT_ATOMS: atom_id res chain seq x y z
N MET A 1 -7.77 24.22 3.37
CA MET A 1 -8.02 22.86 2.84
C MET A 1 -7.99 21.94 4.03
N THR A 2 -9.11 21.34 4.40
CA THR A 2 -9.19 20.43 5.53
C THR A 2 -8.37 19.19 5.19
N SER A 3 -7.23 19.02 5.86
CA SER A 3 -6.50 17.76 5.89
C SER A 3 -7.47 16.72 6.45
N GLU A 4 -8.16 15.98 5.58
CA GLU A 4 -8.82 14.73 5.96
C GLU A 4 -7.69 13.82 6.42
N THR A 5 -7.47 13.82 7.72
CA THR A 5 -6.42 13.02 8.35
C THR A 5 -6.94 11.60 8.30
N TRP A 6 -6.44 10.82 7.35
CA TRP A 6 -6.76 9.39 7.28
C TRP A 6 -6.40 8.75 8.61
N LEU A 7 -7.31 7.93 9.14
CA LEU A 7 -7.02 7.20 10.36
C LEU A 7 -5.94 6.17 10.05
N GLU A 8 -5.00 6.05 10.98
CA GLU A 8 -3.99 5.00 10.98
C GLU A 8 -4.69 3.63 10.93
N ASP A 9 -4.16 2.72 10.14
CA ASP A 9 -4.64 1.35 9.96
C ASP A 9 -6.03 1.19 9.31
N GLU A 10 -6.52 2.22 8.61
CA GLU A 10 -7.79 2.17 7.88
C GLU A 10 -7.61 2.04 6.36
N LEU A 11 -8.19 0.99 5.76
CA LEU A 11 -8.26 0.81 4.30
C LEU A 11 -9.32 1.72 3.67
N ASN A 12 -8.87 2.84 3.13
CA ASN A 12 -9.70 3.82 2.44
C ASN A 12 -9.84 3.47 0.96
N TYR A 13 -11.06 3.20 0.52
CA TYR A 13 -11.35 2.97 -0.89
C TYR A 13 -11.23 4.28 -1.68
N PHE A 14 -10.41 4.30 -2.72
CA PHE A 14 -10.28 5.47 -3.60
C PHE A 14 -10.57 5.17 -5.08
N GLY A 15 -10.86 3.91 -5.41
CA GLY A 15 -11.24 3.51 -6.77
C GLY A 15 -10.09 3.58 -7.77
N GLY A 16 -10.39 3.97 -9.01
CA GLY A 16 -9.41 4.00 -10.10
C GLY A 16 -9.16 2.64 -10.76
N GLN A 17 -8.55 2.69 -11.93
CA GLN A 17 -8.13 1.52 -12.71
C GLN A 17 -6.77 1.81 -13.34
N ASN A 18 -5.83 0.89 -13.17
CA ASN A 18 -4.51 0.95 -13.78
C ASN A 18 -4.16 -0.39 -14.42
N GLY A 19 -4.31 -0.48 -15.74
CA GLY A 19 -4.19 -1.75 -16.46
C GLY A 19 -5.18 -2.81 -15.91
N PRO A 20 -4.71 -4.00 -15.49
CA PRO A 20 -5.57 -5.02 -14.90
C PRO A 20 -6.00 -4.70 -13.46
N PHE A 21 -5.35 -3.74 -12.79
CA PHE A 21 -5.60 -3.43 -11.38
C PHE A 21 -6.81 -2.52 -11.21
N CYS A 22 -7.74 -2.91 -10.34
CA CYS A 22 -8.91 -2.13 -10.00
C CYS A 22 -9.26 -2.25 -8.50
N LYS A 23 -10.35 -1.60 -8.10
CA LYS A 23 -10.84 -1.55 -6.71
C LYS A 23 -9.72 -1.25 -5.70
N ASN A 24 -9.03 -0.13 -5.89
CA ASN A 24 -7.87 0.18 -5.09
C ASN A 24 -8.24 0.80 -3.74
N TYR A 25 -7.43 0.45 -2.73
CA TYR A 25 -7.50 0.96 -1.37
C TYR A 25 -6.15 1.53 -0.98
N MET A 26 -6.13 2.59 -0.16
CA MET A 26 -4.91 3.05 0.49
C MET A 26 -5.10 3.13 2.00
N ALA A 27 -4.01 2.94 2.73
CA ALA A 27 -3.96 3.03 4.19
C ALA A 27 -2.62 3.57 4.66
N HIS A 28 -2.57 4.07 5.89
CA HIS A 28 -1.33 4.42 6.57
C HIS A 28 -0.99 3.40 7.65
N TYR A 29 0.28 3.03 7.73
CA TYR A 29 0.80 2.11 8.75
C TYR A 29 2.25 2.45 9.12
N ARG A 30 2.51 2.89 10.36
CA ARG A 30 3.83 3.22 10.92
C ARG A 30 4.67 4.13 10.01
N GLY A 31 4.06 5.17 9.45
CA GLY A 31 4.73 6.10 8.54
C GLY A 31 4.83 5.63 7.08
N TRP A 32 4.34 4.43 6.77
CA TRP A 32 4.18 3.94 5.40
C TRP A 32 2.81 4.28 4.85
N THR A 33 2.75 4.54 3.55
CA THR A 33 1.50 4.44 2.80
C THR A 33 1.46 3.12 2.06
N ILE A 34 0.36 2.38 2.22
CA ILE A 34 0.11 1.09 1.59
C ILE A 34 -0.98 1.28 0.54
N LEU A 35 -0.75 0.76 -0.66
CA LEU A 35 -1.71 0.61 -1.75
C LEU A 35 -2.07 -0.87 -1.88
N VAL A 36 -3.36 -1.19 -1.83
CA VAL A 36 -3.90 -2.54 -2.05
C VAL A 36 -4.77 -2.53 -3.31
N SER A 37 -4.53 -3.47 -4.22
CA SER A 37 -5.16 -3.51 -5.54
C SER A 37 -5.66 -4.92 -5.86
N LEU A 38 -6.83 -5.00 -6.51
CA LEU A 38 -7.35 -6.25 -7.08
C LEU A 38 -6.83 -6.40 -8.49
N ASP A 39 -6.21 -7.53 -8.83
CA ASP A 39 -6.06 -7.95 -10.21
C ASP A 39 -7.43 -8.40 -10.74
N SER A 40 -7.95 -7.69 -11.73
CA SER A 40 -9.25 -7.99 -12.30
C SER A 40 -9.29 -9.24 -13.20
N ILE A 41 -8.13 -9.74 -13.63
CA ILE A 41 -7.99 -10.94 -14.46
C ILE A 41 -8.03 -12.17 -13.56
N ASP A 42 -7.11 -12.25 -12.59
CA ASP A 42 -6.92 -13.42 -11.74
C ASP A 42 -7.80 -13.42 -10.48
N LYS A 43 -8.42 -12.27 -10.18
CA LYS A 43 -9.32 -12.06 -9.03
C LYS A 43 -8.65 -12.21 -7.67
N ASP A 44 -7.35 -11.94 -7.60
CA ASP A 44 -6.55 -11.92 -6.40
C ASP A 44 -6.03 -10.51 -6.08
N TRP A 45 -5.54 -10.34 -4.86
CA TRP A 45 -5.15 -9.07 -4.30
C TRP A 45 -3.66 -9.06 -4.03
N SER A 46 -3.03 -7.91 -4.26
CA SER A 46 -1.66 -7.66 -3.84
C SER A 46 -1.52 -6.22 -3.32
N SER A 47 -0.35 -5.91 -2.80
CA SER A 47 -0.08 -4.61 -2.20
C SER A 47 1.36 -4.15 -2.38
N ILE A 48 1.49 -2.82 -2.39
CA ILE A 48 2.74 -2.08 -2.50
C ILE A 48 2.74 -1.05 -1.38
N ALA A 49 3.89 -0.78 -0.76
CA ALA A 49 4.03 0.26 0.24
C ALA A 49 5.24 1.14 -0.04
N VAL A 50 5.13 2.42 0.33
CA VAL A 50 6.21 3.42 0.29
C VAL A 50 6.38 4.02 1.69
N ASN A 51 7.61 4.24 2.13
CA ASN A 51 7.93 4.78 3.46
C ASN A 51 7.78 6.31 3.47
N THR A 52 6.59 6.79 3.17
CA THR A 52 6.18 8.18 3.28
C THR A 52 4.66 8.25 3.36
N LEU A 53 4.13 9.29 4.00
CA LEU A 53 2.69 9.53 4.09
C LEU A 53 2.19 10.32 2.88
N VAL A 54 1.33 9.71 2.07
CA VAL A 54 0.67 10.33 0.93
C VAL A 54 -0.82 10.02 0.94
N TYR A 55 -1.62 10.89 0.33
CA TYR A 55 -3.08 10.91 0.52
C TYR A 55 -3.87 10.72 -0.77
N ASN A 56 -3.19 10.45 -1.88
CA ASN A 56 -3.83 10.15 -3.15
C ASN A 56 -2.89 9.35 -4.07
N HIS A 57 -3.49 8.78 -5.12
CA HIS A 57 -2.78 7.91 -6.06
C HIS A 57 -1.66 8.61 -6.85
N PRO A 58 -1.82 9.84 -7.38
CA PRO A 58 -0.71 10.55 -8.03
C PRO A 58 0.52 10.71 -7.12
N GLN A 59 0.32 11.13 -5.87
CA GLN A 59 1.41 11.24 -4.90
C GLN A 59 2.05 9.88 -4.59
N PHE A 60 1.24 8.82 -4.52
CA PHE A 60 1.75 7.46 -4.33
C PHE A 60 2.63 7.02 -5.50
N MET A 61 2.20 7.23 -6.74
CA MET A 61 2.98 6.86 -7.92
C MET A 61 4.28 7.66 -8.03
N GLU A 62 4.25 8.94 -7.67
CA GLU A 62 5.45 9.77 -7.58
C GLU A 62 6.42 9.25 -6.52
N ALA A 63 5.92 8.92 -5.32
CA ALA A 63 6.74 8.37 -4.24
C ALA A 63 7.32 6.99 -4.60
N TYR A 64 6.54 6.13 -5.24
CA TYR A 64 6.96 4.79 -5.64
C TYR A 64 8.03 4.82 -6.75
N GLY A 65 8.02 5.83 -7.62
CA GLY A 65 9.04 6.03 -8.64
C GLY A 65 10.31 6.73 -8.15
N ASN A 66 10.39 7.10 -6.86
CA ASN A 66 11.53 7.81 -6.29
C ASN A 66 12.43 6.85 -5.51
N ASP A 67 13.62 6.55 -6.06
CA ASP A 67 14.61 5.64 -5.46
C ASP A 67 15.12 6.07 -4.07
N SER A 68 14.91 7.33 -3.66
CA SER A 68 15.27 7.81 -2.32
C SER A 68 14.22 7.48 -1.25
N ILE A 69 13.04 6.99 -1.66
CA ILE A 69 11.97 6.60 -0.74
C ILE A 69 11.94 5.07 -0.68
N PRO A 70 12.20 4.45 0.49
CA PRO A 70 12.10 3.01 0.63
C PRO A 70 10.71 2.51 0.22
N ALA A 71 10.67 1.46 -0.58
CA ALA A 71 9.44 0.83 -1.05
C ALA A 71 9.52 -0.68 -0.86
N THR A 72 8.37 -1.31 -0.66
CA THR A 72 8.24 -2.76 -0.57
C THR A 72 6.97 -3.21 -1.30
N ILE A 73 7.02 -4.39 -1.89
CA ILE A 73 5.94 -4.98 -2.68
C ILE A 73 5.71 -6.41 -2.21
N LEU A 74 4.45 -6.87 -2.16
CA LEU A 74 4.17 -8.28 -1.97
C LEU A 74 4.54 -9.09 -3.22
N SER A 75 5.21 -10.21 -2.99
CA SER A 75 5.45 -11.22 -4.03
C SER A 75 4.25 -12.15 -4.21
N GLU A 76 3.40 -12.22 -3.20
CA GLU A 76 2.25 -13.10 -3.08
C GLU A 76 0.97 -12.42 -3.59
N TRP A 77 0.08 -13.25 -4.11
CA TRP A 77 -1.28 -12.90 -4.49
C TRP A 77 -2.26 -13.59 -3.54
N LEU A 78 -3.23 -12.84 -3.02
CA LEU A 78 -4.05 -13.22 -1.87
C LEU A 78 -5.55 -13.14 -2.18
N SER A 79 -6.38 -13.85 -1.41
CA SER A 79 -7.81 -13.99 -1.76
C SER A 79 -8.63 -12.75 -1.39
N THR A 80 -8.16 -11.96 -0.41
CA THR A 80 -8.86 -10.77 0.08
C THR A 80 -7.92 -9.56 0.21
N LYS A 81 -8.50 -8.36 0.17
CA LYS A 81 -7.77 -7.12 0.40
C LYS A 81 -7.21 -7.05 1.82
N GLU A 82 -7.92 -7.60 2.81
CA GLU A 82 -7.50 -7.66 4.20
C GLU A 82 -6.28 -8.56 4.38
N GLU A 83 -6.22 -9.70 3.69
CA GLU A 83 -5.03 -10.57 3.68
C GLU A 83 -3.83 -9.85 3.05
N ALA A 84 -4.02 -9.21 1.89
CA ALA A 84 -2.96 -8.44 1.23
C ALA A 84 -2.47 -7.25 2.07
N TYR A 85 -3.36 -6.64 2.83
CA TYR A 85 -3.02 -5.60 3.77
C TYR A 85 -2.25 -6.14 4.99
N ALA A 86 -2.71 -7.25 5.58
CA ALA A 86 -2.03 -7.87 6.71
C ALA A 86 -0.62 -8.37 6.34
N ALA A 87 -0.46 -8.98 5.17
CA ALA A 87 0.81 -9.52 4.71
C ALA A 87 1.88 -8.43 4.50
N ILE A 88 1.53 -7.29 3.90
CA ILE A 88 2.51 -6.21 3.71
C ILE A 88 2.87 -5.51 5.02
N LYS A 89 1.93 -5.41 5.97
CA LYS A 89 2.24 -4.92 7.33
C LYS A 89 3.27 -5.80 8.02
N LEU A 90 3.11 -7.13 7.96
CA LEU A 90 4.13 -8.06 8.48
C LEU A 90 5.48 -7.85 7.78
N LYS A 91 5.49 -7.66 6.46
CA LYS A 91 6.73 -7.39 5.72
C LYS A 91 7.42 -6.09 6.17
N ILE A 92 6.65 -5.03 6.40
CA ILE A 92 7.14 -3.75 6.95
C ILE A 92 7.76 -3.96 8.33
N GLU A 93 7.10 -4.73 9.21
CA GLU A 93 7.59 -5.02 10.55
C GLU A 93 8.93 -5.77 10.51
N TYR A 94 9.03 -6.84 9.73
CA TYR A 94 10.27 -7.61 9.60
C TYR A 94 11.42 -6.78 9.01
N SER A 95 11.15 -5.86 8.08
CA SER A 95 12.17 -4.94 7.56
C SER A 95 12.64 -3.93 8.62
N SER A 96 11.73 -3.44 9.48
CA SER A 96 12.08 -2.49 10.55
C SER A 96 12.93 -3.11 11.68
N GLU A 97 12.85 -4.42 11.87
CA GLU A 97 13.61 -5.13 12.90
C GLU A 97 15.06 -5.41 12.49
N GLN A 98 15.37 -5.48 11.19
CA GLN A 98 16.72 -5.74 10.70
C GLN A 98 17.64 -4.52 10.72
N GLU A 99 17.11 -3.31 10.91
CA GLU A 99 17.88 -2.07 11.02
C GLU A 99 18.39 -1.79 12.44
N VAL A 100 18.01 -2.61 13.44
CA VAL A 100 18.33 -2.42 14.88
C VAL A 100 19.49 -3.33 15.35
N GLN A 101 20.23 -3.98 14.44
CA GLN A 101 21.42 -4.78 14.78
C GLN A 101 22.74 -4.17 14.30
#